data_AF-E9IWU1-F1
#
_entry.id   AF-E9IWU1-F1
#
_cell.length_a   1.000
_cell.length_b   1.000
_cell.length_c   1.000
_cell.angle_alpha   90.00
_cell.angle_beta   90.00
_cell.angle_gamma   90.00
#
_symmetry.space_group_name_H-M   'P 1'
#
loop_
_entity.id
_entity.type
_entity.pdbx_description
1 polymer ?
#
loop_
_entity_poly.entity_id
_entity_poly.type
_entity_poly.pdbx_seq_one_letter_code
_entity_poly.pdbx_strand_id
1 'polypeptide(L)'
;AMQIVGGFFILYLLLLIICALLMVYGIKEGVRGWLLPWLVGWFIVCLFQLVFGLWLLGGYYIYLDSVFATLCNWLWMSYNIYCWLVVLSMYKIFAKLQSPNIELLWP
;
A
#
# COMPACT_ATOMS: atom_id res chain seq x y z
N ALA A 1 27.67 -0.66 -5.44
CA ALA A 1 26.54 0.18 -4.95
C ALA A 1 25.20 -0.23 -5.56
N MET A 2 25.03 -0.19 -6.89
CA MET A 2 23.74 -0.52 -7.54
C MET A 2 23.20 -1.94 -7.28
N GLN A 3 24.08 -2.94 -7.13
CA GLN A 3 23.65 -4.31 -6.80
C GLN A 3 23.00 -4.41 -5.41
N ILE A 4 23.47 -3.63 -4.44
CA ILE A 4 22.91 -3.61 -3.07
C ILE A 4 21.52 -2.99 -3.10
N VAL A 5 21.37 -1.86 -3.82
CA VAL A 5 20.09 -1.17 -4.00
C VAL A 5 19.10 -2.07 -4.73
N GLY A 6 19.53 -2.74 -5.81
CA GLY A 6 18.71 -3.72 -6.52
C GLY A 6 18.30 -4.91 -5.63
N GLY A 7 19.22 -5.45 -4.85
CA GLY A 7 18.94 -6.53 -3.90
C GLY A 7 17.92 -6.14 -2.83
N PHE A 8 18.01 -4.91 -2.32
CA PHE A 8 17.02 -4.35 -1.39
C PHE A 8 15.62 -4.30 -2.02
N PHE A 9 15.49 -3.82 -3.27
CA PHE A 9 14.21 -3.79 -3.96
C PHE A 9 13.65 -5.20 -4.21
N ILE A 10 14.49 -6.16 -4.59
CA ILE A 10 14.05 -7.56 -4.78
C ILE A 10 13.50 -8.13 -3.47
N LEU A 11 14.25 -7.99 -2.37
CA LEU A 11 13.81 -8.44 -1.06
C LEU A 11 12.47 -7.80 -0.67
N TYR A 12 12.34 -6.49 -0.88
CA TYR A 12 11.13 -5.76 -0.59
C TYR A 12 9.92 -6.23 -1.41
N LEU A 13 10.10 -6.47 -2.71
CA LEU A 13 9.06 -6.99 -3.59
C LEU A 13 8.65 -8.42 -3.19
N LEU A 14 9.59 -9.27 -2.77
CA LEU A 14 9.29 -10.60 -2.22
C LEU A 14 8.48 -10.50 -0.93
N LEU A 15 8.81 -9.56 -0.03
CA LEU A 15 8.03 -9.30 1.17
C LEU A 15 6.61 -8.84 0.84
N LEU A 16 6.43 -8.00 -0.19
CA LEU A 16 5.09 -7.60 -0.66
C LEU A 16 4.25 -8.78 -1.17
N ILE A 17 4.88 -9.75 -1.85
CA ILE A 17 4.20 -11.01 -2.26
C ILE A 17 3.74 -11.78 -1.02
N ILE A 18 4.59 -11.91 -0.01
CA ILE A 18 4.23 -12.57 1.25
C ILE A 18 3.06 -11.83 1.93
N CYS A 19 3.11 -10.50 2.01
CA CYS A 19 2.01 -9.69 2.52
C CYS A 19 0.70 -9.90 1.74
N ALA A 20 0.76 -10.12 0.42
CA ALA A 20 -0.41 -10.44 -0.40
C ALA A 20 -1.03 -11.78 0.02
N LEU A 21 -0.20 -12.81 0.21
CA LEU A 21 -0.65 -14.13 0.66
C LEU A 21 -1.26 -14.07 2.07
N LEU A 22 -0.63 -13.32 2.98
CA LEU A 22 -1.16 -13.10 4.33
C LEU A 22 -2.53 -12.40 4.29
N MET A 23 -2.71 -11.42 3.41
CA MET A 23 -4.00 -10.73 3.25
C MET A 23 -5.09 -11.70 2.76
N VAL A 24 -4.80 -12.55 1.77
CA VAL A 24 -5.75 -13.57 1.29
C VAL A 24 -6.12 -14.55 2.39
N TYR A 25 -5.13 -15.01 3.17
CA TYR A 25 -5.37 -15.86 4.34
C TYR A 25 -6.21 -15.16 5.40
N GLY A 26 -5.87 -13.91 5.73
CA GLY A 26 -6.60 -13.07 6.69
C GLY A 26 -8.06 -12.86 6.34
N ILE A 27 -8.36 -12.68 5.05
CA ILE A 27 -9.74 -12.57 4.57
C ILE A 27 -10.50 -13.89 4.76
N LYS A 28 -9.87 -15.04 4.49
CA LYS A 28 -10.49 -16.36 4.68
C LYS A 28 -10.81 -16.67 6.14
N GLU A 29 -9.88 -16.37 7.04
CA GLU A 29 -10.05 -16.61 8.49
C GLU A 29 -10.86 -15.51 9.19
N GLY A 30 -11.17 -14.41 8.50
CA GLY A 30 -11.86 -13.26 9.09
C GLY A 30 -11.03 -12.48 10.12
N VAL A 31 -9.71 -12.66 10.15
CA VAL A 31 -8.81 -12.02 11.11
C VAL A 31 -8.21 -10.74 10.50
N ARG A 32 -8.71 -9.58 10.92
CA ARG A 32 -8.31 -8.26 10.38
C ARG A 32 -6.82 -7.95 10.49
N GLY A 33 -6.13 -8.51 11.47
CA GLY A 33 -4.71 -8.22 11.74
C GLY A 33 -3.80 -8.57 10.55
N TRP A 34 -4.14 -9.60 9.79
CA TRP A 34 -3.36 -10.05 8.63
C TRP A 34 -3.45 -9.12 7.42
N LEU A 35 -4.38 -8.17 7.39
CA LEU A 35 -4.46 -7.14 6.35
C LEU A 35 -3.49 -5.98 6.62
N LEU A 36 -3.03 -5.81 7.87
CA LEU A 36 -2.17 -4.69 8.27
C LEU A 36 -0.82 -4.66 7.56
N PRO A 37 -0.07 -5.79 7.40
CA PRO A 37 1.21 -5.77 6.70
C PRO A 37 1.10 -5.27 5.25
N TRP A 38 0.04 -5.65 4.54
CA TRP A 38 -0.25 -5.13 3.20
C TRP A 38 -0.54 -3.63 3.23
N LEU A 39 -1.40 -3.17 4.14
CA LEU A 39 -1.77 -1.75 4.25
C LEU A 39 -0.55 -0.87 4.58
N VAL A 40 0.27 -1.26 5.54
CA VAL A 40 1.47 -0.50 5.91
C VAL A 40 2.52 -0.52 4.80
N GLY A 41 2.77 -1.70 4.21
CA GLY A 41 3.75 -1.85 3.13
C GLY A 41 3.43 -0.96 1.94
N TRP A 42 2.21 -1.05 1.40
CA TRP A 42 1.78 -0.24 0.27
C TRP A 42 1.70 1.26 0.56
N PHE A 43 1.34 1.65 1.79
CA PHE A 43 1.37 3.05 2.19
C PHE A 43 2.78 3.64 2.06
N ILE A 44 3.80 2.90 2.49
CA ILE A 44 5.21 3.30 2.35
C ILE A 44 5.62 3.38 0.88
N VAL A 45 5.22 2.42 0.03
CA VAL A 45 5.50 2.49 -1.43
C VAL A 45 4.90 3.73 -2.06
N CYS A 46 3.63 4.00 -1.81
CA CYS A 46 2.94 5.16 -2.37
C CYS A 46 3.58 6.47 -1.88
N LEU A 47 3.95 6.56 -0.60
CA LEU A 47 4.63 7.73 -0.06
C LEU A 47 6.01 7.94 -0.71
N PHE A 48 6.78 6.87 -0.86
CA PHE A 48 8.07 6.93 -1.55
C PHE A 48 7.90 7.39 -3.00
N GLN A 49 6.94 6.84 -3.74
CA GLN A 49 6.69 7.23 -5.13
C GLN A 49 6.22 8.68 -5.28
N LEU A 50 5.43 9.17 -4.32
CA LEU A 50 5.03 10.58 -4.29
C LEU A 50 6.25 11.48 -4.10
N VAL A 51 7.06 11.24 -3.07
CA VAL A 51 8.25 12.03 -2.77
C VAL A 51 9.28 11.94 -3.90
N PHE A 52 9.49 10.74 -4.45
CA PHE A 52 10.39 10.53 -5.57
C PHE A 52 9.92 11.28 -6.83
N GLY A 53 8.62 11.23 -7.15
CA GLY A 53 8.06 12.00 -8.27
C GLY A 53 8.17 13.51 -8.08
N LEU A 54 7.97 14.02 -6.85
CA LEU A 54 8.17 15.43 -6.53
C LEU A 54 9.64 15.84 -6.66
N TRP A 55 10.57 15.00 -6.20
CA TRP A 55 11.99 15.22 -6.38
C TRP A 55 12.38 15.23 -7.87
N LEU A 56 11.84 14.31 -8.66
CA LEU A 56 12.14 14.19 -10.08
C LEU A 56 11.61 15.40 -10.88
N LEU A 57 10.41 15.89 -10.55
CA LEU A 57 9.91 17.16 -11.09
C LEU A 57 10.76 18.35 -10.62
N GLY A 58 11.01 18.49 -9.31
CA GLY A 58 11.73 19.63 -8.76
C GLY A 58 13.14 19.78 -9.31
N GLY A 59 13.86 18.66 -9.48
CA GLY A 59 15.23 18.66 -9.99
C GLY A 59 15.35 18.67 -11.52
N TYR A 60 14.37 18.12 -12.24
CA TYR A 60 14.53 17.77 -13.66
C TYR A 60 13.36 18.21 -14.55
N TYR A 61 12.48 19.12 -14.11
CA TYR A 61 11.32 19.58 -14.91
C TYR A 61 11.68 20.14 -16.30
N ILE A 62 12.92 20.60 -16.50
CA ILE A 62 13.40 21.11 -17.81
C ILE A 62 13.43 19.98 -18.85
N TYR A 63 13.62 18.73 -18.40
CA TYR A 63 13.63 17.55 -19.25
C TYR A 63 12.24 16.95 -19.35
N LEU A 64 11.63 17.03 -20.53
CA LEU A 64 10.27 16.54 -20.76
C LEU A 64 10.13 15.03 -20.47
N ASP A 65 11.18 14.24 -20.73
CA ASP A 65 11.22 12.81 -20.41
C ASP A 65 11.06 12.54 -18.91
N SER A 66 11.63 13.41 -18.07
CA SER A 66 11.50 13.31 -16.62
C SER A 66 10.07 13.65 -16.16
N VAL A 67 9.46 14.68 -16.77
CA VAL A 67 8.05 15.03 -16.50
C VAL A 67 7.13 13.87 -16.87
N PHE A 68 7.32 13.27 -18.05
CA PHE A 68 6.56 12.11 -18.49
C PHE A 68 6.74 10.90 -17.56
N ALA A 69 7.97 10.59 -17.16
CA ALA A 69 8.25 9.50 -16.22
C ALA A 69 7.55 9.70 -14.87
N THR A 70 7.54 10.93 -14.33
CA THR A 70 6.78 11.25 -13.11
C THR A 70 5.29 11.02 -13.29
N LEU A 71 4.70 11.44 -14.41
CA LEU A 71 3.27 11.23 -14.68
C LEU A 71 2.92 9.74 -14.76
N CYS A 72 3.74 8.93 -15.43
CA CYS A 72 3.57 7.47 -15.45
C CYS A 72 3.65 6.86 -14.04
N ASN A 73 4.64 7.29 -13.25
CA ASN A 73 4.80 6.85 -11.86
C ASN A 73 3.57 7.21 -11.00
N TRP A 74 3.04 8.43 -11.12
CA TRP A 74 1.84 8.84 -10.37
C TRP A 74 0.55 8.20 -10.86
N LEU A 75 0.41 7.90 -12.15
CA LEU A 75 -0.73 7.12 -12.65
C LEU A 75 -0.71 5.69 -12.06
N TRP A 76 0.45 5.04 -12.06
CA TRP A 76 0.59 3.73 -11.43
C TRP A 76 0.35 3.81 -9.91
N MET A 77 0.88 4.82 -9.23
CA MET A 77 0.62 5.07 -7.81
C MET A 77 -0.88 5.24 -7.53
N SER A 78 -1.60 6.00 -8.37
CA SER A 78 -3.04 6.25 -8.22
C SER A 78 -3.86 4.95 -8.28
N TYR A 79 -3.51 4.06 -9.22
CA TYR A 79 -4.11 2.73 -9.31
C TYR A 79 -3.87 1.91 -8.03
N ASN A 80 -2.65 1.92 -7.50
CA ASN A 80 -2.33 1.17 -6.28
C ASN A 80 -2.96 1.77 -5.02
N ILE A 81 -3.14 3.10 -4.96
CA ILE A 81 -3.93 3.75 -3.91
C ILE A 81 -5.38 3.26 -3.95
N TYR A 82 -5.98 3.10 -5.13
CA TYR A 82 -7.32 2.50 -5.24
C TYR A 82 -7.35 1.07 -4.68
N CYS A 83 -6.40 0.21 -5.06
CA CYS A 83 -6.30 -1.14 -4.50
C CYS A 83 -6.10 -1.14 -2.97
N TRP A 84 -5.31 -0.20 -2.45
CA TRP A 84 -5.11 0.00 -1.03
C TRP A 84 -6.41 0.39 -0.31
N LEU A 85 -7.19 1.30 -0.89
CA LEU A 85 -8.50 1.71 -0.36
C LEU A 85 -9.50 0.54 -0.31
N VAL A 86 -9.47 -0.37 -1.29
CA VAL A 86 -10.30 -1.58 -1.30
C VAL A 86 -9.96 -2.47 -0.10
N VAL A 87 -8.67 -2.71 0.18
CA VAL A 87 -8.25 -3.52 1.34
C VAL A 87 -8.57 -2.81 2.65
N LEU A 88 -8.39 -1.48 2.71
CA LEU A 88 -8.77 -0.69 3.89
C LEU A 88 -10.28 -0.78 4.16
N SER A 89 -11.10 -0.76 3.12
CA SER A 89 -12.55 -0.95 3.24
C SER A 89 -12.87 -2.30 3.88
N MET A 90 -12.25 -3.38 3.39
CA MET A 90 -12.41 -4.72 3.96
C MET A 90 -11.96 -4.79 5.43
N TYR A 91 -10.84 -4.15 5.76
CA TYR A 91 -10.36 -4.04 7.14
C TYR A 91 -11.39 -3.36 8.06
N LYS A 92 -12.01 -2.27 7.60
CA LYS A 92 -13.07 -1.57 8.35
C LYS A 92 -14.33 -2.42 8.52
N ILE A 93 -14.70 -3.20 7.51
CA ILE A 93 -15.81 -4.16 7.60
C ILE A 93 -15.53 -5.18 8.70
N PHE A 94 -14.35 -5.82 8.69
CA PHE A 94 -13.98 -6.75 9.77
C PHE A 94 -13.93 -6.09 11.13
N ALA A 95 -13.43 -4.85 11.23
CA ALA A 95 -13.42 -4.12 12.50
C ALA A 95 -14.83 -3.89 13.05
N LYS A 96 -15.83 -3.66 12.19
CA LYS A 96 -17.24 -3.52 12.59
C LYS A 96 -17.89 -4.87 12.92
N LEU A 97 -17.56 -5.93 12.18
CA LEU A 97 -18.08 -7.27 12.48
C LEU A 97 -17.52 -7.84 13.79
N GLN A 98 -16.27 -7.50 14.11
CA GLN A 98 -15.58 -7.94 15.31
C GLN A 98 -15.78 -6.99 16.50
N SER A 99 -16.43 -5.83 16.32
CA SER A 99 -16.75 -4.97 17.46
C SER A 99 -17.81 -5.63 18.31
N PRO A 100 -17.63 -5.74 19.64
CA PRO A 100 -18.66 -6.28 20.51
C PRO A 100 -19.93 -5.44 20.36
N ASN A 101 -21.08 -6.11 20.19
CA ASN A 101 -22.36 -5.41 20.16
C ASN A 101 -22.68 -5.01 21.61
N ILE A 102 -22.27 -3.80 21.99
CA ILE A 102 -22.67 -3.20 23.26
C ILE A 102 -24.10 -2.72 23.05
N GLU A 103 -25.01 -3.68 23.05
CA GLU A 103 -26.43 -3.43 23.20
C GLU A 103 -26.61 -3.10 24.68
N LEU A 104 -27.06 -1.89 25.00
CA LEU A 104 -27.44 -1.53 26.37
C LEU A 104 -28.72 -2.30 26.70
N LEU A 105 -28.58 -3.56 27.09
CA LEU A 105 -29.67 -4.48 27.43
C LEU A 105 -30.19 -4.21 28.85
N TRP A 106 -30.54 -2.96 29.20
CA TRP A 106 -31.58 -2.58 30.19
C TRP A 106 -31.63 -1.06 30.50
N PRO A 107 -32.75 -0.60 31.12
CA PRO A 107 -33.79 0.22 30.51
C PRO A 107 -33.46 1.72 30.40
#